data_AF-A0A098TJY8-F1
#
_entry.id   AF-A0A098TJY8-F1
#
_cell.length_a   1.000
_cell.length_b   1.000
_cell.length_c   1.000
_cell.angle_alpha   90.00
_cell.angle_beta   90.00
_cell.angle_gamma   90.00
#
_symmetry.space_group_name_H-M   'P 1'
#
loop_
_entity.id
_entity.type
_entity.pdbx_description
1 polymer ?
#
loop_
_entity_poly.entity_id
_entity_poly.type
_entity_poly.pdbx_seq_one_letter_code
_entity_poly.pdbx_strand_id
1 'polypeptide(L)'
;MHQSKLFNLTRWRLTSCYVGVMGIILTLCGAAFYGMMAQAHWHALHRELESVAGTLHDGLEPNLREPGQIEARVQQIVPGLCWVGSSCPNQPAQRHILGTVQQAGYYARFLTRSGQLIATIGQQPEHLIFVNDNELWQTLQDHNGQRYHHISLLLTTANHQPWGYMQVGRSLKEFDHHLSTTRWLLLAALTITMLLVTVASWGLAGVAMEPVYQSYRQIQQFTADVAHELRTPLAATKATIESALEIAPLTTAEAHSTLQTIERQSNRLIQLVQDLLLLSRMDLQVLPLKRQAVKLNSLIADVVDEFEALAIAANLQLHTEIVSHQPVTVLGDEEQIYRLVANLVTNAIQYTPKGGKVTIRLHREERQALIQVQDTGIGIPEQEQLWIFDRFYRVNSDRSRQTGGAGLGLAIARAITQTLCGSLEVHSEVGKGSIFTLHLPLELV
;
A
#
# COMPACT_ATOMS: atom_id res chain seq x y z
N MET A 1 -3.84 -22.74 -12.64
CA MET A 1 -2.37 -22.67 -12.45
C MET A 1 -1.69 -21.46 -13.10
N HIS A 2 -2.16 -20.92 -14.23
CA HIS A 2 -1.51 -19.76 -14.87
C HIS A 2 -1.82 -18.40 -14.21
N GLN A 3 -2.91 -18.31 -13.45
CA GLN A 3 -3.42 -17.06 -12.87
C GLN A 3 -2.84 -16.73 -11.49
N SER A 4 -2.54 -17.74 -10.68
CA SER A 4 -1.72 -17.57 -9.47
C SER A 4 -0.33 -17.04 -9.83
N LYS A 5 0.19 -17.35 -11.04
CA LYS A 5 1.45 -16.79 -11.53
C LYS A 5 1.34 -15.30 -11.80
N LEU A 6 0.27 -14.80 -12.43
CA LEU A 6 0.14 -13.37 -12.75
C LEU A 6 0.03 -12.52 -11.47
N PHE A 7 -0.73 -13.02 -10.49
CA PHE A 7 -0.85 -12.38 -9.19
C PHE A 7 0.46 -12.41 -8.40
N ASN A 8 1.13 -13.58 -8.35
CA ASN A 8 2.44 -13.69 -7.73
C ASN A 8 3.47 -12.78 -8.42
N LEU A 9 3.44 -12.68 -9.75
CA LEU A 9 4.31 -11.76 -10.50
C LEU A 9 4.04 -10.30 -10.14
N THR A 10 2.77 -9.91 -9.98
CA THR A 10 2.42 -8.53 -9.63
C THR A 10 2.80 -8.21 -8.18
N ARG A 11 2.59 -9.15 -7.26
CA ARG A 11 3.08 -9.05 -5.87
C ARG A 11 4.60 -8.94 -5.80
N TRP A 12 5.32 -9.74 -6.59
CA TRP A 12 6.77 -9.65 -6.72
C TRP A 12 7.23 -8.30 -7.29
N ARG A 13 6.54 -7.76 -8.31
CA ARG A 13 6.84 -6.44 -8.87
C ARG A 13 6.63 -5.31 -7.85
N LEU A 14 5.52 -5.32 -7.12
CA LEU A 14 5.24 -4.35 -6.05
C LEU A 14 6.28 -4.44 -4.93
N THR A 15 6.57 -5.65 -4.46
CA THR A 15 7.58 -5.88 -3.42
C THR A 15 8.96 -5.38 -3.88
N SER A 16 9.35 -5.71 -5.11
CA SER A 16 10.62 -5.26 -5.70
C SER A 16 10.71 -3.74 -5.82
N CYS A 17 9.62 -3.07 -6.22
CA CYS A 17 9.56 -1.60 -6.28
C CYS A 17 9.73 -0.96 -4.90
N TYR A 18 9.00 -1.43 -3.89
CA TYR A 18 9.11 -0.91 -2.52
C TYR A 18 10.49 -1.12 -1.91
N VAL A 19 11.04 -2.34 -2.04
CA VAL A 19 12.39 -2.66 -1.58
C VAL A 19 13.43 -1.82 -2.32
N GLY A 20 13.27 -1.62 -3.63
CA GLY A 20 14.17 -0.80 -4.45
C GLY A 20 14.18 0.67 -4.02
N VAL A 21 13.01 1.29 -3.88
CA VAL A 21 12.88 2.70 -3.46
C VAL A 21 13.43 2.90 -2.05
N MET A 22 13.05 2.02 -1.11
CA MET A 22 13.54 2.12 0.27
C MET A 22 15.05 1.89 0.36
N GLY A 23 15.59 0.94 -0.42
CA GLY A 23 17.02 0.68 -0.51
C GLY A 23 17.81 1.89 -1.01
N ILE A 24 17.31 2.60 -2.02
CA ILE A 24 17.92 3.85 -2.52
C ILE A 24 17.91 4.92 -1.42
N ILE A 25 16.77 5.13 -0.75
CA ILE A 25 16.64 6.13 0.32
C ILE A 25 17.60 5.84 1.48
N LEU A 26 17.59 4.59 1.99
CA LEU A 26 18.44 4.19 3.12
C LEU A 26 19.94 4.31 2.77
N THR A 27 20.32 3.96 1.54
CA THR A 27 21.71 4.08 1.08
C THR A 27 22.12 5.55 0.98
N LEU A 28 21.28 6.42 0.43
CA LEU A 28 21.55 7.86 0.33
C LEU A 28 21.65 8.50 1.72
N CYS A 29 20.72 8.21 2.63
CA CYS A 29 20.75 8.69 4.00
C CYS A 29 22.00 8.20 4.75
N GLY A 30 22.37 6.92 4.61
CA GLY A 30 23.57 6.36 5.21
C GLY A 30 24.85 6.99 4.69
N ALA A 31 24.95 7.22 3.37
CA ALA A 31 26.09 7.89 2.74
C ALA A 31 26.21 9.35 3.19
N ALA A 32 25.09 10.08 3.24
CA ALA A 32 25.06 11.47 3.71
C ALA A 32 25.49 11.57 5.19
N PHE A 33 24.98 10.69 6.04
CA PHE A 33 25.37 10.63 7.45
C PHE A 33 26.86 10.33 7.63
N TYR A 34 27.39 9.33 6.91
CA TYR A 34 28.81 9.00 6.93
C TYR A 34 29.68 10.19 6.48
N GLY A 35 29.30 10.85 5.38
CA GLY A 35 30.02 12.02 4.86
C GLY A 35 30.02 13.18 5.85
N MET A 36 28.87 13.49 6.45
CA MET A 36 28.74 14.55 7.45
C MET A 36 29.59 14.26 8.70
N MET A 37 29.58 13.02 9.19
CA MET A 37 30.37 12.61 10.35
C MET A 37 31.88 12.65 10.05
N ALA A 38 32.29 12.23 8.86
CA ALA A 38 33.68 12.33 8.41
C ALA A 38 34.15 13.79 8.31
N GLN A 39 33.32 14.68 7.74
CA GLN A 39 33.64 16.10 7.63
C GLN A 39 33.73 16.77 9.01
N ALA A 40 32.82 16.45 9.93
CA ALA A 40 32.84 16.99 11.29
C ALA A 40 34.11 16.60 12.05
N HIS A 41 34.50 15.32 12.01
CA HIS A 41 35.73 14.85 12.65
C HIS A 41 36.97 15.41 11.97
N TRP A 42 36.97 15.56 10.64
CA TRP A 42 38.07 16.17 9.91
C TRP A 42 38.30 17.63 10.34
N HIS A 43 37.24 18.44 10.42
CA HIS A 43 37.34 19.82 10.91
C HIS A 43 37.75 19.90 12.39
N ALA A 44 37.31 18.96 13.23
CA ALA A 44 37.75 18.90 14.62
C ALA A 44 39.25 18.61 14.72
N LEU A 45 39.74 17.59 14.00
CA LEU A 45 41.16 17.22 13.96
C LEU A 45 42.02 18.37 13.44
N HIS A 46 41.57 19.07 12.39
CA HIS A 46 42.26 20.22 11.83
C HIS A 46 42.40 21.38 12.83
N ARG A 47 41.30 21.76 13.52
CA ARG A 47 41.32 22.81 14.55
C ARG A 47 42.19 22.44 15.76
N GLU A 48 42.15 21.19 16.18
CA GLU A 48 43.02 20.69 17.27
C GLU A 48 44.49 20.80 16.87
N LEU A 49 44.84 20.38 15.66
CA LEU A 49 46.21 20.44 15.17
C LEU A 49 46.70 21.88 14.96
N GLU A 50 45.86 22.76 14.44
CA GLU A 50 46.15 24.19 14.32
C GLU A 50 46.37 24.86 15.69
N SER A 51 45.54 24.55 16.68
CA SER A 51 45.69 25.08 18.04
C SER A 51 46.99 24.59 18.70
N VAL A 52 47.32 23.31 18.55
CA VAL A 52 48.59 22.76 19.08
C VAL A 52 49.79 23.37 18.35
N ALA A 53 49.73 23.52 17.04
CA ALA A 53 50.81 24.11 16.26
C ALA A 53 51.00 25.61 16.58
N GLY A 54 49.92 26.39 16.68
CA GLY A 54 49.95 27.80 17.04
C GLY A 54 50.50 28.04 18.45
N THR A 55 50.05 27.26 19.44
CA THR A 55 50.58 27.38 20.82
C THR A 55 52.06 27.03 20.92
N LEU A 56 52.54 26.05 20.14
CA LEU A 56 53.98 25.75 20.03
C LEU A 56 54.74 26.87 19.31
N HIS A 57 54.17 27.42 18.23
CA HIS A 57 54.77 28.50 17.45
C HIS A 57 54.97 29.75 18.31
N ASP A 58 53.90 30.26 18.92
CA ASP A 58 53.91 31.48 19.74
C ASP A 58 54.79 31.33 21.00
N GLY A 59 54.86 30.13 21.56
CA GLY A 59 55.72 29.83 22.71
C GLY A 59 57.22 29.81 22.38
N LEU A 60 57.58 29.51 21.13
CA LEU A 60 58.96 29.32 20.71
C LEU A 60 59.61 30.60 20.16
N GLU A 61 58.90 31.40 19.36
CA GLU A 61 59.48 32.60 18.71
C GLU A 61 60.23 33.56 19.65
N PRO A 62 59.73 33.89 20.86
CA PRO A 62 60.43 34.80 21.78
C PRO A 62 61.78 34.29 22.27
N ASN A 63 62.04 32.99 22.11
CA ASN A 63 63.21 32.31 22.64
C ASN A 63 64.28 32.04 21.57
N LEU A 64 63.97 32.24 20.29
CA LEU A 64 64.87 32.01 19.16
C LEU A 64 65.67 33.28 18.81
N ARG A 65 67.00 33.22 18.88
CA ARG A 65 67.91 34.35 18.60
C ARG A 65 68.72 34.13 17.33
N GLU A 66 69.37 32.98 17.19
CA GLU A 66 70.21 32.67 16.03
C GLU A 66 69.52 31.70 15.06
N PRO A 67 69.42 32.03 13.75
CA PRO A 67 68.85 31.13 12.74
C PRO A 67 69.53 29.75 12.74
N GLY A 68 68.73 28.69 12.88
CA GLY A 68 69.21 27.31 12.80
C GLY A 68 69.89 26.76 14.06
N GLN A 69 70.01 27.55 15.14
CA GLN A 69 70.45 27.05 16.45
C GLN A 69 69.28 27.11 17.43
N ILE A 70 69.03 26.01 18.15
CA ILE A 70 68.03 25.95 19.23
C ILE A 70 68.76 26.18 20.56
N GLU A 71 68.46 27.27 21.26
CA GLU A 71 69.12 27.60 22.52
C GLU A 71 68.74 26.62 23.64
N ALA A 72 69.63 26.43 24.63
CA ALA A 72 69.37 25.58 25.79
C ALA A 72 68.11 25.97 26.59
N ARG A 73 67.64 27.24 26.46
CA ARG A 73 66.40 27.73 27.06
C ARG A 73 65.15 27.11 26.41
N VAL A 74 65.21 26.75 25.13
CA VAL A 74 64.11 26.08 24.41
C VAL A 74 63.91 24.65 24.95
N GLN A 75 64.97 23.97 25.40
CA GLN A 75 64.85 22.66 26.06
C GLN A 75 64.11 22.72 27.41
N GLN A 76 64.10 23.87 28.08
CA GLN A 76 63.33 24.07 29.32
C GLN A 76 61.84 24.29 29.02
N ILE A 77 61.51 24.82 27.84
CA ILE A 77 60.14 25.10 27.40
C ILE A 77 59.50 23.87 26.75
N VAL A 78 60.30 23.09 26.02
CA VAL A 78 59.87 21.89 25.31
C VAL A 78 60.66 20.67 25.79
N PRO A 79 60.25 20.06 26.92
CA PRO A 79 60.90 18.85 27.43
C PRO A 79 60.64 17.67 26.47
N GLY A 80 61.70 16.95 26.08
CA GLY A 80 61.63 15.81 25.14
C GLY A 80 62.06 16.13 23.70
N LEU A 81 62.70 17.27 23.47
CA LEU A 81 63.29 17.67 22.18
C LEU A 81 64.57 16.88 21.91
N CYS A 82 64.59 16.12 20.81
CA CYS A 82 65.67 15.22 20.41
C CYS A 82 66.50 15.82 19.26
N TRP A 83 67.81 15.94 19.45
CA TRP A 83 68.71 16.49 18.43
C TRP A 83 69.17 15.45 17.43
N VAL A 84 69.24 15.85 16.16
CA VAL A 84 69.83 15.02 15.10
C VAL A 84 71.31 14.81 15.37
N GLY A 85 71.70 13.59 15.75
CA GLY A 85 73.10 13.21 16.05
C GLY A 85 73.42 12.96 17.54
N SER A 86 72.46 13.16 18.45
CA SER A 86 72.63 12.83 19.88
C SER A 86 71.82 11.57 20.26
N SER A 87 72.33 10.74 21.18
CA SER A 87 71.59 9.58 21.69
C SER A 87 70.45 10.04 22.59
N CYS A 88 69.22 10.04 22.09
CA CYS A 88 68.05 10.45 22.85
C CYS A 88 67.61 9.35 23.82
N PRO A 89 67.52 9.62 25.15
CA PRO A 89 66.98 8.64 26.09
C PRO A 89 65.46 8.53 25.95
N ASN A 90 64.95 7.30 25.84
CA ASN A 90 63.53 6.99 25.94
C ASN A 90 63.04 7.21 27.39
N GLN A 91 62.75 8.45 27.78
CA GLN A 91 62.03 8.72 29.03
C GLN A 91 60.75 9.52 28.73
N PRO A 92 59.59 9.08 29.25
CA PRO A 92 58.35 9.82 29.11
C PRO A 92 58.43 11.13 29.93
N ALA A 93 58.18 12.27 29.30
CA ALA A 93 58.19 13.55 30.00
C ALA A 93 57.02 13.62 31.00
N GLN A 94 57.28 14.16 32.20
CA GLN A 94 56.25 14.37 33.22
C GLN A 94 55.22 15.42 32.75
N ARG A 95 53.96 15.21 33.18
CA ARG A 95 52.75 15.94 32.75
C ARG A 95 52.92 17.47 32.78
N HIS A 96 53.05 18.06 31.59
CA HIS A 96 52.82 19.49 31.32
C HIS A 96 51.89 19.64 30.10
N ILE A 97 51.45 20.86 29.79
CA ILE A 97 50.48 21.18 28.70
C ILE A 97 50.95 20.64 27.32
N LEU A 98 52.27 20.49 27.12
CA LEU A 98 52.88 19.86 25.95
C LEU A 98 52.96 18.32 26.00
N GLY A 99 52.56 17.68 27.10
CA GLY A 99 52.49 16.22 27.24
C GLY A 99 51.44 15.57 26.33
N THR A 100 50.50 16.36 25.79
CA THR A 100 49.56 15.96 24.73
C THR A 100 50.28 15.61 23.42
N VAL A 101 51.42 16.27 23.12
CA VAL A 101 52.22 15.96 21.92
C VAL A 101 52.83 14.56 22.02
N GLN A 102 53.22 14.11 23.22
CA GLN A 102 53.77 12.77 23.43
C GLN A 102 52.71 11.66 23.62
N GLN A 103 51.48 11.99 24.04
CA GLN A 103 50.46 10.98 24.38
C GLN A 103 49.46 10.67 23.26
N ALA A 104 49.26 11.54 22.27
CA ALA A 104 48.17 11.42 21.29
C ALA A 104 48.64 11.23 19.83
N GLY A 105 49.83 10.64 19.63
CA GLY A 105 50.35 10.35 18.29
C GLY A 105 50.69 11.60 17.47
N TYR A 106 51.06 12.69 18.16
CA TYR A 106 51.62 13.88 17.53
C TYR A 106 53.14 13.74 17.38
N TYR A 107 53.67 14.40 16.36
CA TYR A 107 55.10 14.60 16.19
C TYR A 107 55.33 16.06 15.80
N ALA A 108 56.47 16.62 16.20
CA ALA A 108 56.92 17.91 15.72
C ALA A 108 58.35 17.82 15.20
N ARG A 109 58.66 18.58 14.15
CA ARG A 109 59.98 18.63 13.50
C ARG A 109 60.38 20.08 13.31
N PHE A 110 61.64 20.38 13.58
CA PHE A 110 62.25 21.68 13.33
C PHE A 110 63.25 21.54 12.19
N LEU A 111 63.08 22.36 11.16
CA LEU A 111 63.88 22.31 9.95
C LEU A 111 64.58 23.65 9.74
N THR A 112 65.80 23.60 9.21
CA THR A 112 66.47 24.79 8.69
C THR A 112 65.71 25.35 7.49
N ARG A 113 66.04 26.58 7.08
CA ARG A 113 65.52 27.17 5.85
C ARG A 113 65.81 26.33 4.58
N SER A 114 66.84 25.49 4.62
CA SER A 114 67.21 24.56 3.54
C SER A 114 66.49 23.20 3.62
N GLY A 115 65.57 23.01 4.58
CA GLY A 115 64.82 21.76 4.77
C GLY A 115 65.59 20.69 5.55
N GLN A 116 66.74 21.02 6.16
CA GLN A 116 67.52 20.07 6.95
C GLN A 116 66.94 19.94 8.36
N LEU A 117 66.71 18.71 8.81
CA LEU A 117 66.16 18.43 10.14
C LEU A 117 67.17 18.81 11.24
N ILE A 118 66.73 19.65 12.19
CA ILE A 118 67.52 20.11 13.34
C ILE A 118 67.17 19.27 14.57
N ALA A 119 65.87 19.14 14.85
CA ALA A 119 65.37 18.42 16.02
C ALA A 119 63.95 17.88 15.82
N THR A 120 63.58 16.90 16.63
CA THR A 120 62.25 16.28 16.63
C THR A 120 61.67 16.11 18.03
N ILE A 121 60.34 16.05 18.12
CA ILE A 121 59.59 15.78 19.34
C ILE A 121 58.56 14.70 19.03
N GLY A 122 58.40 13.74 19.95
CA GLY A 122 57.46 12.62 19.82
C GLY A 122 58.04 11.45 19.04
N GLN A 123 57.22 10.42 18.80
CA GLN A 123 57.62 9.28 17.99
C GLN A 123 57.62 9.67 16.51
N GLN A 124 58.82 9.86 15.95
CA GLN A 124 58.98 10.15 14.53
C GLN A 124 58.57 8.93 13.69
N PRO A 125 57.71 9.09 12.68
CA PRO A 125 57.42 8.00 11.75
C PRO A 125 58.66 7.68 10.91
N GLU A 126 58.96 6.39 10.73
CA GLU A 126 60.05 5.94 9.88
C GLU A 126 59.73 6.21 8.40
N HIS A 127 60.62 6.94 7.72
CA HIS A 127 60.56 7.21 6.29
C HIS A 127 59.24 7.85 5.80
N LEU A 128 58.97 9.09 6.25
CA LEU A 128 57.93 9.92 5.65
C LEU A 128 58.37 10.39 4.24
N ILE A 129 57.52 10.16 3.24
CA ILE A 129 57.74 10.61 1.86
C ILE A 129 57.14 12.00 1.71
N PHE A 130 57.99 13.02 1.57
CA PHE A 130 57.57 14.42 1.39
C PHE A 130 57.45 14.74 -0.10
N VAL A 131 56.33 15.35 -0.48
CA VAL A 131 56.03 15.67 -1.88
C VAL A 131 56.28 17.16 -2.16
N ASN A 132 56.08 18.07 -1.18
CA ASN A 132 56.25 19.50 -1.39
C ASN A 132 56.43 20.29 -0.06
N ASP A 133 57.62 20.77 0.28
CA ASP A 133 57.90 21.36 1.60
C ASP A 133 57.24 22.74 1.88
N ASN A 134 56.59 23.33 0.87
CA ASN A 134 56.03 24.70 0.93
C ASN A 134 54.51 24.79 1.18
N GLU A 135 53.78 23.67 1.28
CA GLU A 135 52.35 23.73 1.57
C GLU A 135 52.09 23.82 3.07
N LEU A 136 51.16 24.71 3.45
CA LEU A 136 50.75 24.92 4.85
C LEU A 136 50.19 23.64 5.47
N TRP A 137 49.43 22.85 4.72
CA TRP A 137 48.78 21.62 5.19
C TRP A 137 49.04 20.48 4.23
N GLN A 138 49.50 19.35 4.74
CA GLN A 138 49.64 18.14 3.91
C GLN A 138 49.22 16.88 4.67
N THR A 139 48.88 15.84 3.91
CA THR A 139 48.65 14.51 4.44
C THR A 139 49.70 13.58 3.86
N LEU A 140 50.56 13.06 4.72
CA LEU A 140 51.65 12.16 4.38
C LEU A 140 51.22 10.72 4.68
N GLN A 141 51.89 9.77 4.04
CA GLN A 141 51.70 8.35 4.28
C GLN A 141 53.06 7.71 4.55
N ASP A 142 53.15 6.87 5.58
CA ASP A 142 54.35 6.07 5.82
C ASP A 142 54.35 4.79 4.98
N HIS A 143 55.46 4.05 5.02
CA HIS A 143 55.63 2.78 4.31
C HIS A 143 54.62 1.70 4.72
N ASN A 144 54.04 1.80 5.92
CA ASN A 144 53.01 0.91 6.44
C ASN A 144 51.59 1.33 6.00
N GLY A 145 51.48 2.39 5.20
CA GLY A 145 50.21 2.92 4.70
C GLY A 145 49.46 3.77 5.72
N GLN A 146 50.03 4.06 6.89
CA GLN A 146 49.43 4.90 7.93
C GLN A 146 49.55 6.38 7.53
N ARG A 147 48.42 7.08 7.58
CA ARG A 147 48.34 8.48 7.17
C ARG A 147 48.60 9.42 8.35
N TYR A 148 49.24 10.54 8.06
CA TYR A 148 49.55 11.60 9.01
C TYR A 148 49.12 12.93 8.42
N HIS A 149 48.39 13.74 9.17
CA HIS A 149 48.05 15.09 8.77
C HIS A 149 48.95 16.06 9.50
N HIS A 150 49.57 17.01 8.78
CA HIS A 150 50.51 17.95 9.39
C HIS A 150 50.33 19.38 8.87
N ILE A 151 50.81 20.34 9.66
CA ILE A 151 50.87 21.76 9.35
C ILE A 151 52.32 22.24 9.39
N SER A 152 52.71 23.07 8.42
CA SER A 152 54.04 23.68 8.29
C SER A 152 53.98 25.17 8.58
N LEU A 153 54.60 25.62 9.67
CA LEU A 153 54.65 27.04 10.08
C LEU A 153 56.08 27.57 9.98
N LEU A 154 56.26 28.78 9.47
CA LEU A 154 57.55 29.48 9.47
C LEU A 154 57.81 30.04 10.88
N LEU A 155 58.95 29.72 11.49
CA LEU A 155 59.40 30.32 12.74
C LEU A 155 60.25 31.56 12.47
N THR A 156 60.04 32.62 13.26
CA THR A 156 60.88 33.81 13.26
C THR A 156 61.66 33.96 14.57
N THR A 157 62.79 34.66 14.51
CA THR A 157 63.53 35.05 15.70
C THR A 157 62.84 36.22 16.40
N ALA A 158 63.21 36.51 17.64
CA ALA A 158 62.72 37.69 18.37
C ALA A 158 62.88 39.03 17.61
N ASN A 159 63.80 39.08 16.63
CA ASN A 159 64.04 40.23 15.75
C ASN A 159 63.33 40.13 14.39
N HIS A 160 62.30 39.28 14.26
CA HIS A 160 61.52 39.05 13.03
C HIS A 160 62.35 38.55 11.83
N GLN A 161 63.48 37.89 12.07
CA GLN A 161 64.25 37.24 11.00
C GLN A 161 63.78 35.79 10.83
N PRO A 162 63.67 35.26 9.59
CA PRO A 162 63.25 33.87 9.38
C PRO A 162 64.28 32.90 9.98
N TRP A 163 63.83 32.08 10.93
CA TRP A 163 64.67 31.11 11.64
C TRP A 163 64.69 29.75 10.92
N GLY A 164 63.51 29.26 10.53
CA GLY A 164 63.33 27.93 9.95
C GLY A 164 61.85 27.54 9.89
N TYR A 165 61.56 26.26 9.62
CA TYR A 165 60.18 25.75 9.59
C TYR A 165 59.93 24.80 10.76
N MET A 166 58.75 24.93 11.37
CA MET A 166 58.20 23.98 12.32
C MET A 166 57.08 23.20 11.66
N GLN A 167 57.22 21.88 11.59
CA GLN A 167 56.18 20.99 11.12
C GLN A 167 55.58 20.25 12.31
N VAL A 168 54.26 20.34 12.50
CA VAL A 168 53.54 19.61 13.55
C VAL A 168 52.52 18.71 12.89
N GLY A 169 52.54 17.42 13.18
CA GLY A 169 51.63 16.45 12.59
C GLY A 169 51.04 15.49 13.61
N ARG A 170 49.92 14.87 13.24
CA ARG A 170 49.23 13.82 14.02
C ARG A 170 48.92 12.63 13.13
N SER A 171 48.99 11.43 13.70
CA SER A 171 48.50 10.24 13.02
C SER A 171 46.97 10.23 12.84
N LEU A 172 46.52 9.84 11.66
CA LEU A 172 45.11 9.62 11.35
C LEU A 172 44.63 8.20 11.71
N LYS A 173 45.45 7.37 12.37
CA LYS A 173 45.10 5.97 12.70
C LYS A 173 43.81 5.85 13.52
N GLU A 174 43.63 6.71 14.52
CA GLU A 174 42.42 6.74 15.36
C GLU A 174 41.21 7.24 14.57
N PHE A 175 41.38 8.28 13.76
CA PHE A 175 40.36 8.80 12.84
C PHE A 175 39.90 7.74 11.83
N ASP A 176 40.84 7.05 11.18
CA ASP A 176 40.59 5.99 10.21
C ASP A 176 39.92 4.78 10.87
N HIS A 177 40.31 4.44 12.10
CA HIS A 177 39.66 3.37 12.88
C HIS A 177 38.19 3.72 13.18
N HIS A 178 37.92 4.93 13.69
CA HIS A 178 36.55 5.38 13.98
C HIS A 178 35.66 5.40 12.72
N LEU A 179 36.18 5.91 11.60
CA LEU A 179 35.44 5.89 10.33
C LEU A 179 35.18 4.46 9.86
N SER A 180 36.16 3.56 9.96
CA SER A 180 36.00 2.16 9.53
C SER A 180 34.95 1.42 10.36
N THR A 181 34.93 1.62 11.68
CA THR A 181 33.93 1.05 12.59
C THR A 181 32.54 1.59 12.30
N THR A 182 32.42 2.91 12.09
CA THR A 182 31.16 3.56 11.70
C THR A 182 30.64 3.01 10.37
N ARG A 183 31.53 2.85 9.38
CA ARG A 183 31.19 2.28 8.07
C ARG A 183 30.62 0.86 8.20
N TRP A 184 31.28 -0.01 8.96
CA TRP A 184 30.80 -1.39 9.16
C TRP A 184 29.47 -1.45 9.93
N LEU A 185 29.29 -0.59 10.93
CA LEU A 185 28.02 -0.46 11.65
C LEU A 185 26.88 -0.02 10.72
N LEU A 186 27.10 0.98 9.86
CA LEU A 186 26.12 1.44 8.87
C LEU A 186 25.76 0.33 7.87
N LEU A 187 26.75 -0.43 7.39
CA LEU A 187 26.51 -1.56 6.50
C LEU A 187 25.69 -2.67 7.17
N ALA A 188 26.00 -3.01 8.43
CA ALA A 188 25.23 -3.98 9.18
C ALA A 188 23.79 -3.51 9.46
N ALA A 189 23.60 -2.22 9.78
CA ALA A 189 22.28 -1.65 9.95
C ALA A 189 21.47 -1.67 8.64
N LEU A 190 22.10 -1.35 7.51
CA LEU A 190 21.48 -1.37 6.18
C LEU A 190 21.00 -2.78 5.80
N THR A 191 21.80 -3.82 6.05
CA THR A 191 21.40 -5.20 5.73
C THR A 191 20.22 -5.67 6.59
N ILE A 192 20.24 -5.37 7.89
CA ILE A 192 19.15 -5.74 8.81
C ILE A 192 17.86 -5.02 8.41
N THR A 193 17.92 -3.70 8.17
CA THR A 193 16.75 -2.93 7.72
C THR A 193 16.23 -3.38 6.37
N MET A 194 17.09 -3.70 5.40
CA MET A 194 16.64 -4.22 4.10
C MET A 194 15.92 -5.56 4.21
N LEU A 195 16.35 -6.45 5.11
CA LEU A 195 15.66 -7.71 5.37
C LEU A 195 14.26 -7.46 5.99
N LEU A 196 14.18 -6.57 6.98
CA LEU A 196 12.90 -6.19 7.59
C LEU A 196 11.94 -5.54 6.59
N VAL A 197 12.45 -4.61 5.77
CA VAL A 197 11.68 -3.95 4.70
C VAL A 197 11.18 -4.96 3.68
N THR A 198 11.97 -5.97 3.34
CA THR A 198 11.55 -7.02 2.39
C THR A 198 10.37 -7.82 2.95
N VAL A 199 10.45 -8.25 4.21
CA VAL A 199 9.37 -9.00 4.87
C VAL A 199 8.10 -8.15 5.01
N ALA A 200 8.24 -6.91 5.47
CA ALA A 200 7.12 -5.99 5.62
C ALA A 200 6.47 -5.64 4.28
N SER A 201 7.27 -5.36 3.25
CA SER A 201 6.79 -5.06 1.89
C SER A 201 6.02 -6.25 1.30
N TRP A 202 6.51 -7.48 1.52
CA TRP A 202 5.82 -8.69 1.06
C TRP A 202 4.44 -8.88 1.73
N GLY A 203 4.35 -8.58 3.03
CA GLY A 203 3.08 -8.62 3.78
C GLY A 203 2.08 -7.57 3.30
N LEU A 204 2.51 -6.31 3.23
CA LEU A 204 1.68 -5.19 2.78
C LEU A 204 1.21 -5.35 1.33
N ALA A 205 2.09 -5.83 0.43
CA ALA A 205 1.71 -6.13 -0.95
C ALA A 205 0.64 -7.24 -1.04
N GLY A 206 0.59 -8.16 -0.08
CA GLY A 206 -0.47 -9.17 0.00
C GLY A 206 -1.81 -8.54 0.37
N VAL A 207 -1.84 -7.74 1.44
CA VAL A 207 -3.06 -7.05 1.92
C VAL A 207 -3.63 -6.12 0.85
N ALA A 208 -2.78 -5.33 0.19
CA ALA A 208 -3.21 -4.41 -0.86
C ALA A 208 -3.84 -5.10 -2.09
N MET A 209 -3.47 -6.36 -2.33
CA MET A 209 -3.89 -7.12 -3.51
C MET A 209 -5.12 -8.00 -3.28
N GLU A 210 -5.45 -8.33 -2.02
CA GLU A 210 -6.62 -9.14 -1.67
C GLU A 210 -7.95 -8.60 -2.23
N PRO A 211 -8.33 -7.32 -2.06
CA PRO A 211 -9.61 -6.82 -2.58
C PRO A 211 -9.69 -6.88 -4.11
N VAL A 212 -8.57 -6.61 -4.79
CA VAL A 212 -8.47 -6.68 -6.26
C VAL A 212 -8.66 -8.14 -6.72
N TYR A 213 -8.08 -9.09 -6.00
CA TYR A 213 -8.23 -10.51 -6.29
C TYR A 213 -9.68 -10.99 -6.15
N GLN A 214 -10.34 -10.58 -5.07
CA GLN A 214 -11.73 -10.93 -4.80
C GLN A 214 -12.66 -10.34 -5.87
N SER A 215 -12.52 -9.05 -6.20
CA SER A 215 -13.28 -8.41 -7.27
C SER A 215 -13.07 -9.10 -8.62
N TYR A 216 -11.81 -9.41 -8.97
CA TYR A 216 -11.52 -10.10 -10.22
C TYR A 216 -12.13 -11.50 -10.29
N ARG A 217 -12.09 -12.27 -9.19
CA ARG A 217 -12.75 -13.58 -9.11
C ARG A 217 -14.27 -13.47 -9.28
N GLN A 218 -14.89 -12.48 -8.63
CA GLN A 218 -16.33 -12.23 -8.78
C GLN A 218 -16.71 -11.91 -10.22
N ILE A 219 -15.91 -11.09 -10.92
CA ILE A 219 -16.13 -10.78 -12.34
C ILE A 219 -16.01 -12.04 -13.20
N GLN A 220 -15.03 -12.91 -12.93
CA GLN A 220 -14.86 -14.16 -13.67
C GLN A 220 -16.03 -15.12 -13.45
N GLN A 221 -16.45 -15.31 -12.20
CA GLN A 221 -17.62 -16.13 -11.86
C GLN A 221 -18.86 -15.58 -12.55
N PHE A 222 -19.13 -14.28 -12.40
CA PHE A 222 -20.24 -13.61 -13.07
C PHE A 222 -20.22 -13.81 -14.60
N THR A 223 -19.06 -13.67 -15.25
CA THR A 223 -18.95 -13.86 -16.70
C THR A 223 -19.24 -15.31 -17.10
N ALA A 224 -18.76 -16.28 -16.31
CA ALA A 224 -19.03 -17.69 -16.53
C ALA A 224 -20.52 -18.03 -16.35
N ASP A 225 -21.15 -17.48 -15.31
CA ASP A 225 -22.56 -17.69 -15.00
C ASP A 225 -23.46 -17.06 -16.07
N VAL A 226 -23.15 -15.84 -16.51
CA VAL A 226 -23.81 -15.18 -17.66
C VAL A 226 -23.71 -16.04 -18.91
N ALA A 227 -22.51 -16.54 -19.23
CA ALA A 227 -22.31 -17.38 -20.40
C ALA A 227 -23.11 -18.69 -20.31
N HIS A 228 -23.25 -19.27 -19.12
CA HIS A 228 -24.03 -20.47 -18.92
C HIS A 228 -25.53 -20.20 -19.10
N GLU A 229 -26.06 -19.18 -18.44
CA GLU A 229 -27.49 -18.85 -18.48
C GLU A 229 -27.94 -18.34 -19.85
N LEU A 230 -27.07 -17.71 -20.65
CA LEU A 230 -27.34 -17.37 -22.05
C LEU A 230 -27.35 -18.60 -22.97
N ARG A 231 -26.46 -19.58 -22.72
CA ARG A 231 -26.32 -20.78 -23.57
C ARG A 231 -27.57 -21.65 -23.55
N THR A 232 -28.24 -21.77 -22.40
CA THR A 232 -29.41 -22.64 -22.24
C THR A 232 -30.60 -22.26 -23.13
N PRO A 233 -31.16 -21.03 -23.09
CA PRO A 233 -32.25 -20.63 -23.97
C PRO A 233 -31.82 -20.64 -25.44
N LEU A 234 -30.57 -20.27 -25.74
CA LEU A 234 -30.05 -20.31 -27.11
C LEU A 234 -30.01 -21.73 -27.69
N ALA A 235 -29.54 -22.71 -26.90
CA ALA A 235 -29.51 -24.12 -27.29
C ALA A 235 -30.93 -24.68 -27.44
N ALA A 236 -31.86 -24.32 -26.56
CA ALA A 236 -33.26 -24.73 -26.64
C ALA A 236 -33.94 -24.18 -27.90
N THR A 237 -33.74 -22.89 -28.21
CA THR A 237 -34.24 -22.27 -29.45
C THR A 237 -33.66 -22.96 -30.68
N LYS A 238 -32.34 -23.19 -30.69
CA LYS A 238 -31.68 -23.87 -31.81
C LYS A 238 -32.24 -25.29 -32.03
N ALA A 239 -32.33 -26.10 -30.97
CA ALA A 239 -32.88 -27.45 -31.07
C ALA A 239 -34.35 -27.46 -31.54
N THR A 240 -35.15 -26.49 -31.09
CA THR A 240 -36.55 -26.33 -31.52
C THR A 240 -36.63 -26.02 -33.03
N ILE A 241 -35.75 -25.15 -33.52
CA ILE A 241 -35.67 -24.81 -34.96
C ILE A 241 -35.17 -26.01 -35.78
N GLU A 242 -34.11 -26.69 -35.34
CA GLU A 242 -33.57 -27.88 -36.02
C GLU A 242 -34.63 -28.98 -36.14
N SER A 243 -35.34 -29.28 -35.04
CA SER A 243 -36.43 -30.25 -35.03
C SER A 243 -37.57 -29.86 -35.98
N ALA A 244 -37.94 -28.58 -36.03
CA ALA A 244 -38.98 -28.09 -36.94
C ALA A 244 -38.58 -28.19 -38.43
N LEU A 245 -37.29 -28.01 -38.72
CA LEU A 245 -36.73 -28.15 -40.08
C LEU A 245 -36.62 -29.61 -40.53
N GLU A 246 -36.33 -30.55 -39.62
CA GLU A 246 -36.23 -31.99 -39.92
C GLU A 246 -37.59 -32.68 -40.10
N ILE A 247 -38.63 -32.26 -39.37
CA ILE A 247 -39.95 -32.91 -39.34
C ILE A 247 -40.91 -32.38 -40.44
N ALA A 248 -40.50 -31.36 -41.21
CA ALA A 248 -41.35 -30.72 -42.21
C ALA A 248 -41.93 -31.72 -43.25
N PRO A 249 -43.21 -31.57 -43.66
CA PRO A 249 -44.11 -30.43 -43.40
C PRO A 249 -44.88 -30.52 -42.07
N LEU A 250 -44.81 -29.45 -41.27
CA LEU A 250 -45.57 -29.30 -40.02
C LEU A 250 -47.02 -28.87 -40.28
N THR A 251 -47.94 -29.30 -39.44
CA THR A 251 -49.29 -28.75 -39.41
C THR A 251 -49.29 -27.29 -38.90
N THR A 252 -50.33 -26.53 -39.20
CA THR A 252 -50.46 -25.14 -38.71
C THR A 252 -50.43 -25.03 -37.18
N ALA A 253 -50.99 -26.01 -36.48
CA ALA A 253 -50.98 -26.07 -35.01
C ALA A 253 -49.57 -26.34 -34.45
N GLU A 254 -48.81 -27.26 -35.05
CA GLU A 254 -47.43 -27.56 -34.65
C GLU A 254 -46.49 -26.39 -34.93
N ALA A 255 -46.64 -25.73 -36.09
CA ALA A 255 -45.91 -24.51 -36.43
C ALA A 255 -46.19 -23.39 -35.40
N HIS A 256 -47.46 -23.20 -35.02
CA HIS A 256 -47.82 -22.20 -34.01
C HIS A 256 -47.22 -22.51 -32.64
N SER A 257 -47.28 -23.76 -32.18
CA SER A 257 -46.67 -24.21 -30.92
C SER A 257 -45.14 -24.03 -30.91
N THR A 258 -44.49 -24.31 -32.06
CA THR A 258 -43.05 -24.10 -32.26
C THR A 258 -42.69 -22.62 -32.15
N LEU A 259 -43.43 -21.75 -32.85
CA LEU A 259 -43.22 -20.29 -32.79
C LEU A 259 -43.44 -19.74 -31.38
N GLN A 260 -44.47 -20.19 -30.66
CA GLN A 260 -44.70 -19.81 -29.26
C GLN A 260 -43.54 -20.24 -28.36
N THR A 261 -42.92 -21.39 -28.63
CA THR A 261 -41.74 -21.85 -27.88
C THR A 261 -40.53 -20.95 -28.15
N ILE A 262 -40.28 -20.60 -29.40
CA ILE A 262 -39.21 -19.68 -29.81
C ILE A 262 -39.43 -18.29 -29.19
N GLU A 263 -40.65 -17.76 -29.25
CA GLU A 263 -41.03 -16.47 -28.66
C GLU A 263 -40.76 -16.45 -27.15
N ARG A 264 -41.19 -17.48 -26.42
CA ARG A 264 -40.92 -17.60 -24.97
C ARG A 264 -39.42 -17.59 -24.67
N GLN A 265 -38.60 -18.33 -25.43
CA GLN A 265 -37.14 -18.33 -25.21
C GLN A 265 -36.50 -16.99 -25.57
N SER A 266 -36.98 -16.31 -26.62
CA SER A 266 -36.52 -14.99 -27.02
C SER A 266 -36.81 -13.94 -25.94
N ASN A 267 -38.05 -13.91 -25.44
CA ASN A 267 -38.46 -13.01 -24.36
C ASN A 267 -37.64 -13.25 -23.08
N ARG A 268 -37.37 -14.53 -22.75
CA ARG A 268 -36.49 -14.89 -21.64
C ARG A 268 -35.07 -14.35 -21.82
N LEU A 269 -34.51 -14.46 -23.03
CA LEU A 269 -33.17 -13.94 -23.34
C LEU A 269 -33.12 -12.41 -23.23
N ILE A 270 -34.14 -11.73 -23.75
CA ILE A 270 -34.27 -10.27 -23.67
C ILE A 270 -34.30 -9.80 -22.22
N GLN A 271 -35.16 -10.42 -21.37
CA GLN A 271 -35.22 -10.07 -19.96
C GLN A 271 -33.90 -10.31 -19.24
N LEU A 272 -33.22 -11.44 -19.51
CA LEU A 272 -31.93 -11.72 -18.91
C LEU A 272 -30.89 -10.66 -19.28
N VAL A 273 -30.82 -10.24 -20.55
CA VAL A 273 -29.91 -9.18 -20.98
C VAL A 273 -30.27 -7.84 -20.32
N GLN A 274 -31.56 -7.51 -20.21
CA GLN A 274 -32.01 -6.29 -19.53
C GLN A 274 -31.65 -6.29 -18.03
N ASP A 275 -31.83 -7.42 -17.35
CA ASP A 275 -31.44 -7.63 -15.95
C ASP A 275 -29.94 -7.41 -15.75
N LEU A 276 -29.10 -7.98 -16.64
CA LEU A 276 -27.65 -7.83 -16.57
C LEU A 276 -27.18 -6.40 -16.83
N LEU A 277 -27.78 -5.73 -17.83
CA LEU A 277 -27.46 -4.33 -18.12
C LEU A 277 -27.86 -3.42 -16.96
N LEU A 278 -28.99 -3.69 -16.32
CA LEU A 278 -29.41 -2.94 -15.14
C LEU A 278 -28.42 -3.13 -13.98
N LEU A 279 -28.08 -4.37 -13.63
CA LEU A 279 -27.13 -4.66 -12.55
C LEU A 279 -25.76 -4.03 -12.80
N SER A 280 -25.24 -4.14 -14.03
CA SER A 280 -23.97 -3.52 -14.43
C SER A 280 -23.99 -1.99 -14.28
N ARG A 281 -25.09 -1.33 -14.65
CA ARG A 281 -25.24 0.12 -14.49
C ARG A 281 -25.33 0.55 -13.03
N MET A 282 -25.99 -0.26 -12.18
CA MET A 282 -26.09 0.00 -10.74
C MET A 282 -24.74 -0.18 -10.03
N ASP A 283 -23.93 -1.17 -10.41
CA ASP A 283 -22.59 -1.40 -9.83
C ASP A 283 -21.65 -0.21 -10.02
N LEU A 284 -21.76 0.47 -11.16
CA LEU A 284 -20.90 1.61 -11.49
C LEU A 284 -21.37 2.92 -10.82
N GLN A 285 -22.51 2.91 -10.11
CA GLN A 285 -23.20 4.13 -9.60
C GLN A 285 -23.44 5.19 -10.71
N VAL A 286 -23.48 4.77 -11.98
CA VAL A 286 -23.56 5.67 -13.15
C VAL A 286 -24.99 6.14 -13.42
N LEU A 287 -25.99 5.57 -12.73
CA LEU A 287 -27.39 6.03 -12.84
C LEU A 287 -27.61 7.28 -11.97
N PRO A 288 -27.81 8.48 -12.55
CA PRO A 288 -28.50 9.51 -11.82
C PRO A 288 -29.93 9.00 -11.56
N LEU A 289 -30.22 8.60 -10.32
CA LEU A 289 -31.58 8.26 -9.94
C LEU A 289 -32.47 9.46 -10.27
N LYS A 290 -33.49 9.24 -11.09
CA LYS A 290 -34.55 10.21 -11.25
C LYS A 290 -35.32 10.24 -9.93
N ARG A 291 -34.94 11.15 -9.03
CA ARG A 291 -35.59 11.29 -7.73
C ARG A 291 -36.87 12.10 -7.91
N GLN A 292 -38.00 11.41 -7.93
CA GLN A 292 -39.32 12.00 -7.89
C GLN A 292 -40.09 11.48 -6.67
N ALA A 293 -41.11 12.21 -6.24
CA ALA A 293 -42.00 11.78 -5.18
C ALA A 293 -42.90 10.64 -5.71
N VAL A 294 -42.77 9.44 -5.15
CA VAL A 294 -43.51 8.24 -5.55
C VAL A 294 -44.49 7.84 -4.47
N LYS A 295 -45.78 7.74 -4.83
CA LYS A 295 -46.85 7.29 -3.93
C LYS A 295 -46.87 5.76 -3.89
N LEU A 296 -46.43 5.18 -2.79
CA LEU A 296 -46.34 3.72 -2.64
C LEU A 296 -47.71 3.03 -2.65
N ASN A 297 -48.76 3.72 -2.21
CA ASN A 297 -50.12 3.18 -2.22
C ASN A 297 -50.61 2.85 -3.63
N SER A 298 -50.41 3.75 -4.60
CA SER A 298 -50.81 3.52 -5.99
C SER A 298 -49.91 2.47 -6.64
N LEU A 299 -48.59 2.58 -6.43
CA LEU A 299 -47.63 1.63 -6.97
C LEU A 299 -47.92 0.18 -6.54
N ILE A 300 -48.24 -0.04 -5.26
CA ILE A 300 -48.59 -1.39 -4.77
C ILE A 300 -49.92 -1.86 -5.35
N ALA A 301 -50.91 -0.97 -5.53
CA ALA A 301 -52.16 -1.32 -6.18
C ALA A 301 -51.92 -1.76 -7.63
N ASP A 302 -51.10 -1.02 -8.38
CA ASP A 302 -50.75 -1.36 -9.76
C ASP A 302 -50.03 -2.72 -9.85
N VAL A 303 -49.11 -3.01 -8.92
CA VAL A 303 -48.46 -4.33 -8.85
C VAL A 303 -49.49 -5.44 -8.57
N VAL A 304 -50.46 -5.20 -7.70
CA VAL A 304 -51.44 -6.24 -7.34
C VAL A 304 -52.36 -6.53 -8.51
N ASP A 305 -52.84 -5.49 -9.19
CA ASP A 305 -53.69 -5.62 -10.37
C ASP A 305 -52.97 -6.37 -11.50
N GLU A 306 -51.67 -6.09 -11.73
CA GLU A 306 -50.88 -6.80 -12.76
C GLU A 306 -50.68 -8.29 -12.41
N PHE A 307 -50.40 -8.60 -11.14
CA PHE A 307 -50.06 -9.95 -10.72
C PHE A 307 -51.26 -10.81 -10.30
N GLU A 308 -52.48 -10.24 -10.24
CA GLU A 308 -53.70 -10.96 -9.89
C GLU A 308 -53.97 -12.13 -10.84
N ALA A 309 -53.91 -11.90 -12.16
CA ALA A 309 -54.14 -12.93 -13.16
C ALA A 309 -53.11 -14.09 -13.05
N LEU A 310 -51.85 -13.75 -12.74
CA LEU A 310 -50.78 -14.71 -12.56
C LEU A 310 -50.97 -15.54 -11.28
N ALA A 311 -51.39 -14.90 -10.18
CA ALA A 311 -51.73 -15.57 -8.92
C ALA A 311 -52.92 -16.53 -9.09
N ILE A 312 -53.98 -16.11 -9.79
CA ILE A 312 -55.14 -16.95 -10.10
C ILE A 312 -54.72 -18.16 -10.95
N ALA A 313 -53.91 -17.95 -11.99
CA ALA A 313 -53.39 -19.04 -12.82
C ALA A 313 -52.52 -20.03 -12.02
N ALA A 314 -51.81 -19.54 -11.00
CA ALA A 314 -51.04 -20.36 -10.06
C ALA A 314 -51.90 -21.01 -8.95
N ASN A 315 -53.21 -20.72 -8.89
CA ASN A 315 -54.14 -21.12 -7.84
C ASN A 315 -53.73 -20.63 -6.45
N LEU A 316 -53.40 -19.34 -6.35
CA LEU A 316 -52.99 -18.65 -5.13
C LEU A 316 -53.94 -17.50 -4.81
N GLN A 317 -53.97 -17.10 -3.54
CA GLN A 317 -54.65 -15.88 -3.12
C GLN A 317 -53.65 -14.73 -2.97
N LEU A 318 -53.85 -13.64 -3.71
CA LEU A 318 -53.08 -12.41 -3.58
C LEU A 318 -53.88 -11.37 -2.78
N HIS A 319 -53.31 -10.87 -1.68
CA HIS A 319 -53.97 -9.92 -0.78
C HIS A 319 -53.13 -8.68 -0.55
N THR A 320 -53.80 -7.55 -0.34
CA THR A 320 -53.18 -6.28 0.05
C THR A 320 -53.69 -5.82 1.41
N GLU A 321 -52.76 -5.39 2.26
CA GLU A 321 -53.05 -4.85 3.59
C GLU A 321 -52.33 -3.50 3.74
N ILE A 322 -53.02 -2.41 3.42
CA ILE A 322 -52.47 -1.05 3.54
C ILE A 322 -52.91 -0.48 4.90
N VAL A 323 -51.97 -0.39 5.84
CA VAL A 323 -52.23 -0.01 7.24
C VAL A 323 -51.77 1.43 7.50
N SER A 324 -52.09 2.36 6.58
CA SER A 324 -51.77 3.78 6.73
C SER A 324 -52.97 4.65 6.37
N HIS A 325 -53.34 5.56 7.27
CA HIS A 325 -54.40 6.56 7.04
C HIS A 325 -53.97 7.69 6.10
N GLN A 326 -52.67 7.84 5.85
CA GLN A 326 -52.10 8.86 4.98
C GLN A 326 -51.33 8.21 3.81
N PRO A 327 -51.26 8.88 2.64
CA PRO A 327 -50.40 8.44 1.54
C PRO A 327 -48.95 8.31 2.01
N VAL A 328 -48.31 7.20 1.65
CA VAL A 328 -46.90 6.96 1.93
C VAL A 328 -46.12 7.34 0.68
N THR A 329 -45.22 8.31 0.82
CA THR A 329 -44.44 8.86 -0.30
C THR A 329 -42.95 8.78 0.00
N VAL A 330 -42.20 8.32 -1.00
CA VAL A 330 -40.74 8.18 -0.94
C VAL A 330 -40.11 8.87 -2.14
N LEU A 331 -38.86 9.31 -2.00
CA LEU A 331 -38.07 9.85 -3.11
C LEU A 331 -37.38 8.72 -3.86
N GLY A 332 -37.70 8.56 -5.13
CA GLY A 332 -37.08 7.54 -5.96
C GLY A 332 -37.55 7.54 -7.40
N ASP A 333 -37.10 6.53 -8.14
CA ASP A 333 -37.57 6.24 -9.48
C ASP A 333 -38.73 5.23 -9.37
N GLU A 334 -39.90 5.63 -9.85
CA GLU A 334 -41.13 4.84 -9.78
C GLU A 334 -40.99 3.49 -10.50
N GLU A 335 -40.31 3.45 -11.65
CA GLU A 335 -40.11 2.23 -12.43
C GLU A 335 -39.21 1.24 -11.67
N GLN A 336 -38.20 1.75 -10.98
CA GLN A 336 -37.30 0.92 -10.17
C GLN A 336 -38.01 0.38 -8.92
N ILE A 337 -38.77 1.22 -8.22
CA ILE A 337 -39.55 0.76 -7.05
C ILE A 337 -40.62 -0.25 -7.48
N TYR A 338 -41.25 -0.04 -8.64
CA TYR A 338 -42.19 -1.01 -9.21
C TYR A 338 -41.51 -2.36 -9.45
N ARG A 339 -40.37 -2.36 -10.16
CA ARG A 339 -39.60 -3.57 -10.45
C ARG A 339 -39.09 -4.29 -9.20
N LEU A 340 -38.68 -3.54 -8.18
CA LEU A 340 -38.30 -4.05 -6.88
C LEU A 340 -39.44 -4.88 -6.26
N VAL A 341 -40.62 -4.28 -6.13
CA VAL A 341 -41.79 -4.95 -5.52
C VAL A 341 -42.25 -6.11 -6.40
N ALA A 342 -42.32 -5.93 -7.72
CA ALA A 342 -42.68 -6.96 -8.69
C ALA A 342 -41.75 -8.19 -8.59
N ASN A 343 -40.44 -8.00 -8.41
CA ASN A 343 -39.49 -9.10 -8.20
C ASN A 343 -39.80 -9.90 -6.93
N LEU A 344 -40.14 -9.22 -5.82
CA LEU A 344 -40.50 -9.89 -4.57
C LEU A 344 -41.83 -10.67 -4.71
N VAL A 345 -42.83 -10.07 -5.36
CA VAL A 345 -44.15 -10.69 -5.60
C VAL A 345 -44.04 -11.88 -6.55
N THR A 346 -43.25 -11.75 -7.62
CA THR A 346 -42.98 -12.86 -8.55
C THR A 346 -42.37 -14.05 -7.84
N ASN A 347 -41.39 -13.82 -6.96
CA ASN A 347 -40.79 -14.88 -6.15
C ASN A 347 -41.82 -15.50 -5.19
N ALA A 348 -42.60 -14.68 -4.50
CA ALA A 348 -43.64 -15.16 -3.61
C ALA A 348 -44.64 -16.07 -4.34
N ILE A 349 -45.11 -15.69 -5.53
CA ILE A 349 -46.03 -16.53 -6.33
C ILE A 349 -45.33 -17.81 -6.81
N GLN A 350 -44.11 -17.69 -7.34
CA GLN A 350 -43.39 -18.83 -7.91
C GLN A 350 -43.05 -19.93 -6.90
N TYR A 351 -42.78 -19.55 -5.64
CA TYR A 351 -42.36 -20.46 -4.58
C TYR A 351 -43.46 -20.83 -3.58
N THR A 352 -44.69 -20.36 -3.82
CA THR A 352 -45.87 -20.75 -3.04
C THR A 352 -46.61 -21.93 -3.71
N PRO A 353 -46.82 -23.05 -3.01
CA PRO A 353 -47.64 -24.14 -3.51
C PRO A 353 -49.10 -23.74 -3.74
N LYS A 354 -49.78 -24.45 -4.65
CA LYS A 354 -51.21 -24.25 -4.95
C LYS A 354 -52.05 -24.26 -3.67
N GLY A 355 -53.00 -23.31 -3.56
CA GLY A 355 -53.83 -23.10 -2.39
C GLY A 355 -53.21 -22.21 -1.31
N GLY A 356 -51.98 -21.72 -1.51
CA GLY A 356 -51.32 -20.79 -0.60
C GLY A 356 -51.76 -19.33 -0.76
N LYS A 357 -51.14 -18.45 0.04
CA LYS A 357 -51.44 -17.02 0.11
C LYS A 357 -50.16 -16.19 -0.06
N VAL A 358 -50.26 -15.10 -0.81
CA VAL A 358 -49.28 -14.01 -0.86
C VAL A 358 -49.95 -12.74 -0.35
N THR A 359 -49.32 -12.05 0.60
CA THR A 359 -49.85 -10.83 1.22
C THR A 359 -48.83 -9.71 1.09
N ILE A 360 -49.23 -8.58 0.52
CA ILE A 360 -48.41 -7.36 0.44
C ILE A 360 -48.92 -6.39 1.49
N ARG A 361 -48.06 -6.01 2.44
CA ARG A 361 -48.38 -5.00 3.46
C ARG A 361 -47.64 -3.70 3.20
N LEU A 362 -48.32 -2.58 3.39
CA LEU A 362 -47.72 -1.26 3.40
C LEU A 362 -47.97 -0.60 4.76
N HIS A 363 -46.88 -0.27 5.45
CA HIS A 363 -46.89 0.43 6.73
C HIS A 363 -46.05 1.71 6.64
N ARG A 364 -46.45 2.72 7.41
CA ARG A 364 -45.65 3.93 7.64
C ARG A 364 -45.17 3.93 9.08
N GLU A 365 -43.85 3.99 9.26
CA GLU A 365 -43.21 4.28 10.55
C GLU A 365 -42.67 5.73 10.51
N GLU A 366 -42.25 6.26 11.67
CA GLU A 366 -41.95 7.69 11.83
C GLU A 366 -41.06 8.28 10.70
N ARG A 367 -40.02 7.56 10.28
CA ARG A 367 -39.04 8.02 9.28
C ARG A 367 -38.91 7.12 8.05
N GLN A 368 -39.68 6.03 7.98
CA GLN A 368 -39.53 5.03 6.93
C GLN A 368 -40.87 4.44 6.49
N ALA A 369 -40.95 4.09 5.21
CA ALA A 369 -41.98 3.22 4.67
C ALA A 369 -41.54 1.76 4.79
N LEU A 370 -42.43 0.90 5.29
CA LEU A 370 -42.26 -0.54 5.30
C LEU A 370 -43.14 -1.17 4.22
N ILE A 371 -42.52 -1.93 3.32
CA ILE A 371 -43.24 -2.82 2.40
C ILE A 371 -42.88 -4.25 2.77
N GLN A 372 -43.89 -5.07 3.10
CA GLN A 372 -43.69 -6.49 3.40
C GLN A 372 -44.36 -7.35 2.34
N VAL A 373 -43.61 -8.28 1.75
CA VAL A 373 -44.16 -9.33 0.90
C VAL A 373 -44.05 -10.65 1.65
N GLN A 374 -45.19 -11.14 2.13
CA GLN A 374 -45.30 -12.39 2.88
C GLN A 374 -45.92 -13.48 2.02
N ASP A 375 -45.30 -14.65 2.00
CA ASP A 375 -45.80 -15.85 1.33
C ASP A 375 -45.99 -17.01 2.32
N THR A 376 -46.87 -17.95 1.98
CA THR A 376 -47.03 -19.24 2.69
C THR A 376 -46.34 -20.38 1.94
N GLY A 377 -45.20 -20.09 1.32
CA GLY A 377 -44.50 -20.98 0.43
C GLY A 377 -43.60 -22.00 1.12
N ILE A 378 -42.66 -22.54 0.35
CA ILE A 378 -41.76 -23.60 0.81
C ILE A 378 -40.76 -23.15 1.89
N GLY A 379 -40.57 -21.84 2.07
CA GLY A 379 -39.57 -21.27 2.95
C GLY A 379 -38.12 -21.45 2.46
N ILE A 380 -37.19 -20.82 3.15
CA ILE A 380 -35.77 -20.74 2.81
C ILE A 380 -34.95 -21.24 4.00
N PRO A 381 -34.07 -22.24 3.82
CA PRO A 381 -33.20 -22.72 4.88
C PRO A 381 -32.33 -21.58 5.44
N GLU A 382 -32.13 -21.54 6.76
CA GLU A 382 -31.41 -20.45 7.44
C GLU A 382 -30.02 -20.18 6.84
N GLN A 383 -29.28 -21.24 6.50
CA GLN A 383 -27.94 -21.17 5.91
C GLN A 383 -27.92 -20.49 4.53
N GLU A 384 -29.05 -20.51 3.83
CA GLU A 384 -29.21 -20.00 2.48
C GLU A 384 -29.62 -18.52 2.46
N GLN A 385 -30.25 -18.02 3.53
CA GLN A 385 -30.84 -16.68 3.60
C GLN A 385 -29.82 -15.54 3.40
N LEU A 386 -28.55 -15.78 3.70
CA LEU A 386 -27.47 -14.81 3.45
C LEU A 386 -27.09 -14.70 1.96
N TRP A 387 -27.29 -15.77 1.20
CA TRP A 387 -26.80 -15.93 -0.16
C TRP A 387 -27.88 -15.72 -1.23
N ILE A 388 -29.17 -15.76 -0.87
CA ILE A 388 -30.28 -15.59 -1.83
C ILE A 388 -30.28 -14.26 -2.59
N PHE A 389 -29.55 -13.26 -2.09
CA PHE A 389 -29.38 -11.96 -2.75
C PHE A 389 -28.18 -11.91 -3.70
N ASP A 390 -27.37 -12.97 -3.76
CA ASP A 390 -26.25 -13.06 -4.67
C ASP A 390 -26.75 -13.36 -6.09
N ARG A 391 -25.99 -12.88 -7.09
CA ARG A 391 -26.35 -13.04 -8.50
C ARG A 391 -26.30 -14.52 -8.88
N PHE A 392 -27.30 -14.95 -9.65
CA PHE A 392 -27.43 -16.34 -10.12
C PHE A 392 -27.58 -17.38 -9.00
N TYR A 393 -27.70 -16.95 -7.74
CA TYR A 393 -27.83 -17.86 -6.62
C TYR A 393 -29.21 -18.51 -6.58
N ARG A 394 -29.22 -19.83 -6.32
CA ARG A 394 -30.45 -20.63 -6.28
C ARG A 394 -30.28 -21.77 -5.28
N VAL A 395 -31.20 -21.86 -4.31
CA VAL A 395 -31.19 -22.88 -3.25
C VAL A 395 -31.25 -24.33 -3.78
N ASN A 396 -31.89 -24.56 -4.94
CA ASN A 396 -31.97 -25.90 -5.57
C ASN A 396 -31.96 -25.78 -7.10
N SER A 397 -30.84 -26.10 -7.76
CA SER A 397 -30.67 -25.98 -9.21
C SER A 397 -31.60 -26.89 -10.04
N ASP A 398 -31.94 -28.07 -9.50
CA ASP A 398 -32.60 -29.12 -10.30
C ASP A 398 -34.13 -28.95 -10.40
N ARG A 399 -34.78 -28.52 -9.31
CA ARG A 399 -36.24 -28.32 -9.27
C ARG A 399 -36.67 -26.99 -9.91
N SER A 400 -35.75 -26.03 -9.97
CA SER A 400 -36.03 -24.65 -10.38
C SER A 400 -35.75 -24.38 -11.88
N ARG A 401 -35.13 -25.32 -12.60
CA ARG A 401 -35.11 -25.29 -14.08
C ARG A 401 -36.50 -25.27 -14.72
N GLN A 402 -37.50 -25.85 -14.06
CA GLN A 402 -38.90 -25.84 -14.52
C GLN A 402 -39.62 -24.50 -14.29
N THR A 403 -39.23 -23.74 -13.26
CA THR A 403 -39.89 -22.47 -12.91
C THR A 403 -39.26 -21.25 -13.60
N GLY A 404 -38.06 -21.38 -14.18
CA GLY A 404 -37.57 -20.49 -15.24
C GLY A 404 -36.75 -19.26 -14.81
N GLY A 405 -36.65 -18.93 -13.52
CA GLY A 405 -35.89 -17.75 -13.06
C GLY A 405 -34.36 -17.87 -13.27
N ALA A 406 -33.71 -16.77 -13.66
CA ALA A 406 -32.25 -16.68 -13.83
C ALA A 406 -31.48 -16.43 -12.52
N GLY A 407 -32.17 -16.29 -11.37
CA GLY A 407 -31.53 -15.97 -10.09
C GLY A 407 -31.03 -14.52 -9.97
N LEU A 408 -31.59 -13.60 -10.77
CA LEU A 408 -31.21 -12.17 -10.74
C LEU A 408 -32.21 -11.29 -10.00
N GLY A 409 -33.46 -11.73 -9.79
CA GLY A 409 -34.53 -10.90 -9.24
C GLY A 409 -34.24 -10.33 -7.85
N LEU A 410 -33.79 -11.16 -6.90
CA LEU A 410 -33.44 -10.70 -5.54
C LEU A 410 -32.16 -9.84 -5.53
N ALA A 411 -31.20 -10.12 -6.39
CA ALA A 411 -30.01 -9.28 -6.55
C ALA A 411 -30.37 -7.88 -7.09
N ILE A 412 -31.29 -7.82 -8.06
CA ILE A 412 -31.84 -6.55 -8.57
C ILE A 412 -32.60 -5.83 -7.46
N ALA A 413 -33.45 -6.53 -6.71
CA ALA A 413 -34.20 -5.93 -5.62
C ALA A 413 -33.27 -5.31 -4.57
N ARG A 414 -32.22 -6.03 -4.17
CA ARG A 414 -31.20 -5.51 -3.25
C ARG A 414 -30.47 -4.30 -3.81
N ALA A 415 -30.06 -4.34 -5.08
CA ALA A 415 -29.35 -3.22 -5.73
C ALA A 415 -30.23 -1.96 -5.81
N ILE A 416 -31.50 -2.10 -6.20
CA ILE A 416 -32.46 -0.97 -6.23
C ILE A 416 -32.64 -0.40 -4.82
N THR A 417 -32.84 -1.26 -3.81
CA THR A 417 -32.99 -0.85 -2.40
C THR A 417 -31.79 -0.02 -1.92
N GLN A 418 -30.57 -0.44 -2.26
CA GLN A 418 -29.35 0.28 -1.92
C GLN A 418 -29.29 1.66 -2.57
N THR A 419 -29.72 1.80 -3.83
CA THR A 419 -29.77 3.11 -4.50
C THR A 419 -30.77 4.08 -3.88
N LEU A 420 -31.84 3.55 -3.26
CA LEU A 420 -32.84 4.30 -2.50
C LEU A 420 -32.42 4.57 -1.05
N CYS A 421 -31.20 4.19 -0.66
CA CYS A 421 -30.71 4.29 0.73
C CYS A 421 -31.59 3.53 1.74
N GLY A 422 -32.23 2.44 1.30
CA GLY A 422 -33.07 1.58 2.13
C GLY A 422 -32.37 0.29 2.58
N SER A 423 -33.11 -0.59 3.25
CA SER A 423 -32.70 -1.96 3.57
C SER A 423 -33.75 -2.99 3.14
N LEU A 424 -33.29 -4.20 2.80
CA LEU A 424 -34.14 -5.33 2.43
C LEU A 424 -33.73 -6.53 3.29
N GLU A 425 -34.68 -7.03 4.07
CA GLU A 425 -34.48 -8.12 5.02
C GLU A 425 -35.38 -9.30 4.67
N VAL A 426 -34.96 -10.50 5.08
CA VAL A 426 -35.73 -11.73 4.89
C VAL A 426 -35.87 -12.44 6.23
N HIS A 427 -37.09 -12.90 6.52
CA HIS A 427 -37.37 -13.82 7.61
C HIS A 427 -38.12 -15.00 7.01
N SER A 428 -37.54 -16.20 7.10
CA SER A 428 -38.11 -17.39 6.48
C SER A 428 -37.88 -18.64 7.31
N GLU A 429 -38.84 -19.55 7.28
CA GLU A 429 -38.74 -20.86 7.90
C GLU A 429 -39.23 -21.93 6.92
N VAL A 430 -38.46 -23.00 6.78
CA VAL A 430 -38.76 -24.09 5.86
C VAL A 430 -40.14 -24.68 6.18
N GLY A 431 -41.03 -24.68 5.19
CA GLY A 431 -42.41 -25.17 5.29
C GLY A 431 -43.42 -24.17 5.87
N LYS A 432 -42.99 -22.98 6.32
CA LYS A 432 -43.90 -21.92 6.82
C LYS A 432 -44.00 -20.70 5.89
N GLY A 433 -43.11 -20.58 4.91
CA GLY A 433 -43.06 -19.47 3.97
C GLY A 433 -42.01 -18.43 4.34
N SER A 434 -42.08 -17.27 3.68
CA SER A 434 -41.09 -16.20 3.83
C SER A 434 -41.74 -14.83 3.95
N ILE A 435 -41.02 -13.90 4.56
CA ILE A 435 -41.38 -12.49 4.65
C ILE A 435 -40.17 -11.68 4.21
N PHE A 436 -40.30 -10.98 3.09
CA PHE A 436 -39.34 -9.97 2.66
C PHE A 436 -39.82 -8.61 3.15
N THR A 437 -38.98 -7.92 3.93
CA THR A 437 -39.30 -6.60 4.49
C THR A 437 -38.36 -5.56 3.88
N LEU A 438 -38.94 -4.60 3.18
CA LEU A 438 -38.26 -3.46 2.60
C LEU A 438 -38.48 -2.23 3.48
N HIS A 439 -37.40 -1.54 3.82
CA HIS A 439 -37.39 -0.27 4.52
C HIS A 439 -36.91 0.82 3.56
N LEU A 440 -37.74 1.83 3.31
CA LEU A 440 -37.39 2.99 2.49
C LEU A 440 -37.48 4.27 3.32
N PRO A 441 -36.49 5.18 3.26
CA PRO A 441 -36.62 6.48 3.91
C PRO A 441 -37.78 7.27 3.31
N LEU A 442 -38.59 7.87 4.17
CA LEU A 442 -39.65 8.78 3.71
C LEU A 442 -39.05 10.04 3.11
N GLU A 443 -39.78 10.66 2.19
CA GLU A 443 -39.50 12.03 1.79
C GLU A 443 -39.58 12.92 3.04
N LEU A 444 -38.47 13.59 3.39
CA LEU A 444 -38.48 14.62 4.43
C LEU A 444 -39.35 15.76 3.89
N VAL A 445 -40.59 15.84 4.39
CA VAL A 445 -41.51 16.95 4.13
C VAL A 445 -41.00 18.22 4.79
#